data_AF-M4C2U3-F1
#
_entry.id   AF-M4C2U3-F1
#
_cell.length_a   1.000
_cell.length_b   1.000
_cell.length_c   1.000
_cell.angle_alpha   90.00
_cell.angle_beta   90.00
_cell.angle_gamma   90.00
#
_symmetry.space_group_name_H-M   'P 1'
#
loop_
_entity.id
_entity.type
_entity.pdbx_description
1 polymer ?
#
loop_
_entity_poly.entity_id
_entity_poly.type
_entity_poly.pdbx_seq_one_letter_code
_entity_poly.pdbx_strand_id
1 'polypeptide(L)'
;MKKRAPKHQNSFAFRHNPKSKKTERILSMPVHGLCEKCRQQIEWRKKYRKYKPLTQPGSCKHDLLVEHEKKEREFENTIEGMRERDRRAYLRKLEKEQDAISSDEED
;
A
#
# COMPACT_ATOMS: atom_id res chain seq x y z
N MET A 1 10.68 -26.48 7.41
CA MET A 1 10.95 -27.13 6.10
C MET A 1 11.95 -26.31 5.30
N LYS A 2 13.14 -26.84 4.96
CA LYS A 2 14.09 -26.16 4.08
C LYS A 2 13.62 -26.31 2.62
N LYS A 3 13.32 -25.20 1.94
CA LYS A 3 12.98 -25.21 0.50
C LYS A 3 14.20 -25.73 -0.28
N ARG A 4 14.01 -26.80 -1.06
CA ARG A 4 15.07 -27.33 -1.93
C ARG A 4 15.38 -26.31 -3.03
N ALA A 5 16.66 -26.18 -3.38
CA ALA A 5 17.09 -25.33 -4.47
C ALA A 5 16.46 -25.81 -5.80
N PRO A 6 16.17 -24.91 -6.75
CA PRO A 6 15.63 -25.29 -8.04
C PRO A 6 16.55 -26.28 -8.76
N LYS A 7 15.95 -27.30 -9.40
CA LYS A 7 16.69 -28.34 -10.15
C LYS A 7 17.58 -27.76 -11.26
N HIS A 8 17.12 -26.66 -11.87
CA HIS A 8 17.83 -25.96 -12.92
C HIS A 8 18.24 -24.57 -12.42
N GLN A 9 19.52 -24.39 -12.17
CA GLN A 9 20.10 -23.09 -11.80
C GLN A 9 20.39 -22.30 -13.07
N ASN A 10 20.11 -21.00 -13.04
CA ASN A 10 20.48 -20.11 -14.15
C ASN A 10 22.00 -19.96 -14.19
N SER A 11 22.63 -20.28 -15.32
CA SER A 11 24.08 -20.11 -15.53
C SER A 11 24.47 -18.67 -15.89
N PHE A 12 23.53 -17.88 -16.41
CA PHE A 12 23.74 -16.49 -16.79
C PHE A 12 22.67 -15.58 -16.19
N ALA A 13 23.08 -14.37 -15.83
CA ALA A 13 22.15 -13.32 -15.44
C ALA A 13 21.41 -12.78 -16.67
N PHE A 14 20.15 -12.40 -16.47
CA PHE A 14 19.39 -11.69 -17.50
C PHE A 14 20.11 -10.40 -17.91
N ARG A 15 20.30 -10.24 -19.23
CA ARG A 15 20.85 -9.01 -19.85
C ARG A 15 19.90 -8.56 -20.94
N HIS A 16 19.56 -7.27 -20.95
CA HIS A 16 18.76 -6.69 -22.01
C HIS A 16 19.63 -6.21 -23.18
N ASN A 17 19.01 -6.03 -24.36
CA ASN A 17 19.66 -5.35 -25.48
C ASN A 17 19.97 -3.88 -25.08
N PRO A 18 21.24 -3.46 -25.05
CA PRO A 18 21.62 -2.10 -24.67
C PRO A 18 21.22 -1.04 -25.71
N LYS A 19 21.01 -1.43 -26.98
CA LYS A 19 20.67 -0.49 -28.08
C LYS A 19 19.19 -0.09 -28.13
N SER A 20 18.38 -0.53 -27.18
CA SER A 20 16.94 -0.24 -27.20
C SER A 20 16.65 1.14 -26.62
N LYS A 21 16.31 2.11 -27.49
CA LYS A 21 15.87 3.47 -27.11
C LYS A 21 14.72 3.46 -26.08
N LYS A 22 13.80 2.51 -26.20
CA LYS A 22 12.67 2.36 -25.25
C LYS A 22 13.16 1.96 -23.86
N THR A 23 14.10 1.02 -23.78
CA THR A 23 14.66 0.57 -22.50
C THR A 23 15.48 1.66 -21.84
N GLU A 24 16.29 2.38 -22.61
CA GLU A 24 17.05 3.54 -22.15
C GLU A 24 16.13 4.59 -21.50
N ARG A 25 15.06 5.00 -22.21
CA ARG A 25 14.06 5.94 -21.68
C ARG A 25 13.39 5.44 -20.39
N ILE A 26 13.05 4.16 -20.30
CA ILE A 26 12.41 3.59 -19.10
C ILE A 26 13.37 3.58 -17.90
N LEU A 27 14.65 3.28 -18.14
CA LEU A 27 15.67 3.25 -17.10
C LEU A 27 16.03 4.67 -16.61
N SER A 28 16.00 5.67 -17.50
CA SER A 28 16.27 7.06 -17.14
C SER A 28 15.14 7.74 -16.37
N MET A 29 13.91 7.20 -16.41
CA MET A 29 12.80 7.78 -15.66
C MET A 29 13.06 7.67 -14.14
N PRO A 30 12.94 8.76 -13.38
CA PRO A 30 13.07 8.71 -11.93
C PRO A 30 11.92 7.92 -11.28
N VAL A 31 12.16 7.42 -10.07
CA VAL A 31 11.15 6.73 -9.23
C VAL A 31 11.10 7.46 -7.89
N HIS A 32 10.07 8.26 -7.67
CA HIS A 32 9.90 9.09 -6.46
C HIS A 32 8.47 8.96 -5.92
N GLY A 33 8.27 9.33 -4.65
CA GLY A 33 6.94 9.40 -4.02
C GLY A 33 6.26 8.04 -3.80
N LEU A 34 7.04 6.97 -3.62
CA LEU A 34 6.55 5.61 -3.41
C LEU A 34 7.14 5.04 -2.12
N CYS A 35 6.36 4.24 -1.39
CA CYS A 35 6.89 3.44 -0.29
C CYS A 35 7.93 2.42 -0.78
N GLU A 36 8.75 1.91 0.14
CA GLU A 36 9.84 0.98 -0.12
C GLU A 36 9.41 -0.21 -0.99
N LYS A 37 8.30 -0.85 -0.61
CA LYS A 37 7.76 -2.03 -1.30
C LYS A 37 7.34 -1.72 -2.73
N CYS A 38 6.74 -0.57 -2.99
CA CYS A 38 6.33 -0.16 -4.33
C CYS A 38 7.54 0.22 -5.18
N ARG A 39 8.52 0.92 -4.59
CA ARG A 39 9.76 1.29 -5.28
C ARG A 39 10.51 0.06 -5.79
N GLN A 40 10.72 -0.94 -4.94
CA GLN A 40 11.38 -2.19 -5.31
C GLN A 40 10.68 -2.94 -6.45
N GLN A 41 9.34 -2.96 -6.44
CA GLN A 41 8.55 -3.56 -7.52
C GLN A 41 8.76 -2.84 -8.86
N ILE A 42 8.76 -1.51 -8.84
CA ILE A 42 8.95 -0.70 -10.05
C ILE A 42 10.37 -0.87 -10.59
N GLU A 43 11.39 -0.80 -9.72
CA GLU A 43 12.79 -1.02 -10.09
C GLU A 43 13.01 -2.41 -10.70
N TRP A 44 12.44 -3.46 -10.08
CA TRP A 44 12.49 -4.81 -10.63
C TRP A 44 11.83 -4.87 -12.01
N ARG A 45 10.64 -4.30 -12.17
CA ARG A 45 9.94 -4.28 -13.46
C ARG A 45 10.76 -3.54 -14.52
N LYS A 46 11.43 -2.43 -14.18
CA LYS A 46 12.32 -1.70 -15.10
C LYS A 46 13.52 -2.55 -15.50
N LYS A 47 14.22 -3.14 -14.52
CA LYS A 47 15.41 -3.99 -14.72
C LYS A 47 15.14 -5.18 -15.66
N TYR A 48 13.98 -5.81 -15.52
CA TYR A 48 13.60 -6.99 -16.32
C TYR A 48 12.71 -6.67 -17.53
N ARG A 49 12.60 -5.40 -17.93
CA ARG A 49 11.76 -4.93 -19.06
C ARG A 49 10.28 -5.35 -18.97
N LYS A 50 9.78 -5.55 -17.75
CA LYS A 50 8.37 -5.85 -17.44
C LYS A 50 7.56 -4.60 -17.06
N TYR A 51 8.20 -3.42 -17.06
CA TYR A 51 7.54 -2.16 -16.73
C TYR A 51 6.69 -1.65 -17.89
N LYS A 52 5.39 -1.46 -17.62
CA LYS A 52 4.44 -0.75 -18.48
C LYS A 52 4.17 0.62 -17.85
N PRO A 53 4.56 1.74 -18.50
CA PRO A 53 4.22 3.07 -18.02
C PRO A 53 2.72 3.20 -17.81
N LEU A 54 2.33 3.83 -16.71
CA LEU A 54 0.93 4.09 -16.40
C LEU A 54 0.50 5.41 -17.03
N THR A 55 -0.75 5.48 -17.48
CA THR A 55 -1.38 6.72 -17.96
C THR A 55 -1.85 7.61 -16.81
N GLN A 56 -2.14 7.03 -15.66
CA GLN A 56 -2.54 7.71 -14.42
C GLN A 56 -1.69 7.22 -13.24
N PRO A 57 -1.40 8.06 -12.24
CA PRO A 57 -0.68 7.63 -11.04
C PRO A 57 -1.52 6.60 -10.27
N GLY A 58 -0.88 5.51 -9.85
CA GLY A 58 -1.51 4.49 -8.99
C GLY A 58 -1.33 4.82 -7.51
N SER A 59 -2.32 4.46 -6.68
CA SER A 59 -2.22 4.56 -5.22
C SER A 59 -1.67 3.27 -4.59
N CYS A 60 -0.89 3.42 -3.52
CA CYS A 60 -0.39 2.29 -2.74
C CYS A 60 -1.45 1.86 -1.73
N LYS A 61 -1.96 0.62 -1.84
CA LYS A 61 -2.93 0.08 -0.87
C LYS A 61 -2.35 -0.08 0.53
N HIS A 62 -1.05 -0.33 0.65
CA HIS A 62 -0.41 -0.50 1.95
C HIS A 62 -0.40 0.81 2.74
N ASP A 63 -0.08 1.91 2.07
CA ASP A 63 -0.03 3.22 2.71
C ASP A 63 -1.43 3.63 3.22
N LEU A 64 -2.50 3.28 2.48
CA LEU A 64 -3.89 3.51 2.93
C LEU A 64 -4.24 2.72 4.21
N LEU A 65 -3.76 1.48 4.33
CA LEU A 65 -3.98 0.67 5.55
C LEU A 65 -3.21 1.24 6.74
N VAL A 66 -1.97 1.66 6.53
CA VAL A 66 -1.15 2.29 7.59
C VAL A 66 -1.80 3.60 8.08
N GLU A 67 -2.33 4.41 7.17
CA GLU A 67 -3.07 5.62 7.55
C GLU A 67 -4.35 5.31 8.32
N HIS A 68 -5.07 4.23 7.98
CA HIS A 68 -6.25 3.79 8.73
C HIS A 68 -5.88 3.34 10.15
N GLU A 69 -4.90 2.45 10.28
CA GLU A 69 -4.40 1.96 11.58
C GLU A 69 -3.93 3.11 12.47
N LYS A 70 -3.27 4.11 11.88
CA LYS A 70 -2.84 5.32 12.60
C LYS A 70 -4.03 6.11 13.12
N LYS A 71 -5.06 6.33 12.28
CA LYS A 71 -6.29 7.02 12.68
C LYS A 71 -7.05 6.28 13.77
N GLU A 72 -7.15 4.95 13.69
CA GLU A 72 -7.77 4.12 14.73
C GLU A 72 -7.03 4.27 16.07
N ARG A 73 -5.70 4.24 16.04
CA ARG A 73 -4.88 4.46 17.25
C ARG A 73 -5.03 5.86 17.81
N GLU A 74 -5.03 6.88 16.95
CA GLU A 74 -5.25 8.28 17.36
C GLU A 74 -6.64 8.45 17.98
N PHE A 75 -7.65 7.80 17.42
CA PHE A 75 -9.00 7.77 17.95
C PHE A 75 -9.04 7.10 19.33
N GLU A 76 -8.45 5.92 19.48
CA GLU A 76 -8.36 5.21 20.76
C GLU A 76 -7.62 6.04 21.82
N ASN A 77 -6.46 6.61 21.49
CA ASN A 77 -5.70 7.49 22.38
C ASN A 77 -6.52 8.73 22.77
N THR A 78 -7.31 9.28 21.86
CA THR A 78 -8.18 10.44 22.14
C THR A 78 -9.27 10.06 23.14
N ILE A 79 -9.90 8.90 22.97
CA ILE A 79 -10.91 8.37 23.91
C ILE A 79 -10.26 8.08 25.27
N GLU A 80 -9.09 7.47 25.30
CA GLU A 80 -8.34 7.20 26.53
C GLU A 80 -7.85 8.49 27.22
N GLY A 81 -7.76 9.61 26.51
CA GLY A 81 -7.46 10.91 27.08
C GLY A 81 -8.65 11.61 27.75
N MET A 82 -9.89 11.27 27.40
CA MET A 82 -11.09 11.96 27.90
C MET A 82 -11.42 11.57 29.35
N ARG A 83 -12.19 12.37 30.09
CA ARG A 83 -12.72 11.96 31.40
C ARG A 83 -13.76 10.85 31.21
N GLU A 84 -13.85 9.91 32.15
CA GLU A 84 -14.72 8.74 32.01
C GLU A 84 -16.21 9.09 31.77
N ARG A 85 -16.71 10.17 32.37
CA ARG A 85 -18.06 10.69 32.10
C ARG A 85 -18.27 11.04 30.62
N ASP A 86 -17.28 11.72 30.03
CA ASP A 86 -17.35 12.21 28.65
C ASP A 86 -17.15 11.06 27.65
N ARG A 87 -16.29 10.08 27.98
CA ARG A 87 -16.16 8.82 27.22
C ARG A 87 -17.50 8.09 27.09
N ARG A 88 -18.21 7.89 28.20
CA ARG A 88 -19.53 7.22 28.22
C ARG A 88 -20.59 8.00 27.45
N ALA A 89 -20.52 9.33 27.41
CA ALA A 89 -21.41 10.14 26.60
C ALA A 89 -21.09 9.99 25.10
N TYR A 90 -19.81 9.97 24.73
CA TYR A 90 -19.36 9.83 23.36
C TYR A 90 -19.69 8.44 22.77
N LEU A 91 -19.44 7.36 23.51
CA LEU A 91 -19.75 6.00 23.07
C LEU A 91 -21.25 5.80 22.81
N ARG A 92 -22.12 6.32 23.69
CA ARG A 92 -23.58 6.27 23.49
C ARG A 92 -24.03 7.06 22.25
N LYS A 93 -23.33 8.15 21.93
CA LYS A 93 -23.60 8.93 20.73
C LYS A 93 -23.24 8.14 19.47
N LEU A 94 -22.07 7.48 19.47
CA LEU A 94 -21.64 6.63 18.36
C LEU A 94 -22.55 5.42 18.14
N GLU A 95 -22.96 4.74 19.21
CA GLU A 95 -23.90 3.62 19.14
C GLU A 95 -25.21 4.05 18.47
N LYS A 96 -25.76 5.21 18.86
CA LYS A 96 -26.96 5.78 18.24
C LYS A 96 -26.77 6.18 16.77
N GLU A 97 -25.60 6.71 16.42
CA GLU A 97 -25.25 7.01 15.02
C GLU A 97 -25.13 5.73 14.18
N GLN A 98 -24.59 4.67 14.76
CA GLN A 98 -24.44 3.36 14.11
C GLN A 98 -25.79 2.67 13.91
N ASP A 99 -26.67 2.71 14.90
CA ASP A 99 -28.05 2.22 14.79
C ASP A 99 -28.80 2.94 13.66
N ALA A 100 -28.67 4.27 13.58
CA ALA A 100 -29.29 5.06 12.51
C ALA A 100 -28.77 4.68 11.11
N ILE A 101 -27.46 4.52 10.95
CA ILE A 101 -26.86 4.08 9.67
C ILE A 101 -27.34 2.66 9.30
N SER A 102 -27.46 1.77 10.28
CA SER A 102 -27.96 0.40 10.02
C SER A 102 -29.43 0.37 9.63
N SER A 103 -30.27 1.27 10.17
CA SER A 103 -31.68 1.36 9.77
C SER A 103 -31.88 1.91 8.35
N ASP A 104 -30.96 2.75 7.86
CA ASP A 104 -31.05 3.34 6.52
C ASP A 104 -30.59 2.37 5.39
N GLU A 105 -29.87 1.29 5.71
CA GLU A 105 -29.41 0.28 4.73
C GLU A 105 -30.39 -0.89 4.53
N GLU A 106 -31.46 -1.00 5.34
CA GLU A 106 -32.48 -2.06 5.24
C GLU A 106 -33.76 -1.67 4.45
N ASP A 107 -33.89 -0.42 3.99
CA ASP A 107 -34.99 0.10 3.14
C ASP A 107 -34.59 0.27 1.65
#